data_AF-A0A4Q3TK10-F1
#
_entry.id   AF-A0A4Q3TK10-F1
#
_cell.length_a   1.000
_cell.length_b   1.000
_cell.length_c   1.000
_cell.angle_alpha   90.00
_cell.angle_beta   90.00
_cell.angle_gamma   90.00
#
_symmetry.space_group_name_H-M   'P 1'
#
loop_
_entity.id
_entity.type
_entity.pdbx_description
1 polymer ?
#
loop_
_entity_poly.entity_id
_entity_poly.type
_entity_poly.pdbx_seq_one_letter_code
_entity_poly.pdbx_strand_id
1 'polypeptide(L)'
;VRTRDLSRTEHDALLALIRKKLRSEFNFPKNPDRYFGVSAVYSLENVKYPQADGSVCGVRPRLDADAALKLDCGAGLGAATHVTGAFAFAMVARAVELLLRKRDASQ
;
A
#
# COMPACT_ATOMS: atom_id res chain seq x y z
N VAL A 1 -5.22 -9.22 4.25
CA VAL A 1 -3.82 -8.92 3.88
C VAL A 1 -3.38 -9.92 2.82
N ARG A 2 -2.84 -9.46 1.70
CA ARG A 2 -2.40 -10.31 0.57
C ARG A 2 -1.02 -9.87 0.09
N THR A 3 -0.26 -10.81 -0.44
CA THR A 3 1.05 -10.54 -1.06
C THR A 3 0.98 -10.85 -2.55
N ARG A 4 1.31 -9.87 -3.40
CA ARG A 4 1.41 -10.02 -4.86
C ARG A 4 2.55 -9.16 -5.40
N ASP A 5 2.85 -9.30 -6.69
CA ASP A 5 3.73 -8.34 -7.36
C ASP A 5 3.11 -6.93 -7.35
N LEU A 6 3.95 -5.92 -7.15
CA LEU A 6 3.56 -4.52 -7.10
C LEU A 6 2.79 -4.07 -8.36
N SER A 7 3.08 -4.65 -9.52
CA SER A 7 2.37 -4.34 -10.77
C SER A 7 0.90 -4.77 -10.75
N ARG A 8 0.53 -5.72 -9.89
CA ARG A 8 -0.80 -6.34 -9.79
C ARG A 8 -1.59 -5.95 -8.54
N THR A 9 -1.11 -5.00 -7.74
CA THR A 9 -1.91 -4.54 -6.59
C THR A 9 -3.03 -3.61 -7.04
N GLU A 10 -4.14 -3.68 -6.33
CA GLU A 10 -5.42 -3.06 -6.67
C GLU A 10 -6.04 -2.50 -5.39
N HIS A 11 -6.99 -1.57 -5.51
CA HIS A 11 -7.68 -0.95 -4.36
C HIS A 11 -6.78 -0.21 -3.35
N ASP A 12 -5.55 0.14 -3.75
CA ASP A 12 -4.62 0.93 -2.94
C ASP A 12 -4.08 2.14 -3.74
N ALA A 13 -4.44 3.34 -3.30
CA ALA A 13 -4.08 4.59 -3.97
C ALA A 13 -2.57 4.90 -3.87
N LEU A 14 -1.93 4.55 -2.75
CA LEU A 14 -0.50 4.78 -2.55
C LEU A 14 0.30 3.89 -3.50
N LEU A 15 -0.03 2.60 -3.57
CA LEU A 15 0.64 1.68 -4.49
C LEU A 15 0.39 2.03 -5.96
N ALA A 16 -0.78 2.58 -6.29
CA ALA A 16 -1.05 3.11 -7.63
C ALA A 16 -0.13 4.30 -7.98
N LEU A 17 0.09 5.24 -7.05
CA LEU A 17 1.03 6.35 -7.23
C LEU A 17 2.47 5.86 -7.36
N ILE A 18 2.88 4.89 -6.53
CA ILE A 18 4.21 4.28 -6.62
C ILE A 18 4.40 3.60 -7.98
N ARG A 19 3.42 2.81 -8.45
CA ARG A 19 3.49 2.21 -9.79
C ARG A 19 3.62 3.26 -10.89
N LYS A 20 2.87 4.36 -10.80
CA LYS A 20 2.95 5.46 -11.76
C LYS A 20 4.35 6.06 -11.76
N LYS A 21 4.90 6.37 -10.59
CA LYS A 21 6.24 6.95 -10.41
C LYS A 21 7.34 6.04 -10.93
N LEU A 22 7.29 4.74 -10.60
CA LEU A 22 8.26 3.75 -11.08
C LEU A 22 8.27 3.64 -12.62
N ARG A 23 7.10 3.71 -13.25
CA ARG A 23 6.98 3.69 -14.72
C ARG A 23 7.44 4.99 -15.39
N SER A 24 7.27 6.14 -14.73
CA SER A 24 7.65 7.44 -15.29
C SER A 24 9.13 7.74 -15.12
N GLU A 25 9.71 7.39 -13.97
CA GLU A 25 11.04 7.87 -13.57
C GLU A 25 12.11 6.77 -13.50
N PHE A 26 11.72 5.50 -13.37
CA PHE A 26 12.65 4.41 -13.05
C PHE A 26 12.64 3.26 -14.07
N ASN A 27 12.17 3.51 -15.29
CA ASN A 27 12.15 2.54 -16.40
C ASN A 27 11.44 1.20 -16.10
N PHE A 28 10.49 1.18 -15.16
CA PHE A 28 9.69 -0.01 -14.93
C PHE A 28 8.77 -0.32 -16.12
N PRO A 29 8.44 -1.60 -16.37
CA PRO A 29 7.60 -2.00 -17.48
C PRO A 29 6.25 -1.26 -17.51
N LYS A 30 5.95 -0.64 -18.66
CA LYS A 30 4.64 -0.02 -18.92
C LYS A 30 3.59 -1.03 -19.38
N ASN A 31 4.02 -2.15 -19.96
CA ASN A 31 3.14 -3.24 -20.38
C ASN A 31 2.47 -3.87 -19.13
N PRO A 32 1.12 -3.90 -19.06
CA PRO A 32 0.39 -4.50 -17.94
C PRO A 32 0.63 -6.00 -17.75
N ASP A 33 1.09 -6.72 -18.78
CA ASP A 33 1.39 -8.15 -18.69
C ASP A 33 2.71 -8.45 -17.97
N ARG A 34 3.60 -7.45 -17.90
CA ARG A 34 4.92 -7.60 -17.29
C ARG A 34 4.86 -7.32 -15.79
N TYR A 35 5.51 -8.20 -15.03
CA TYR A 35 5.71 -8.04 -13.59
C TYR A 35 6.84 -7.07 -13.28
N PHE A 36 6.76 -6.43 -12.11
CA PHE A 36 7.80 -5.53 -11.61
C PHE A 36 8.93 -6.30 -10.92
N GLY A 37 8.67 -7.53 -10.47
CA GLY A 37 9.61 -8.30 -9.66
C GLY A 37 9.70 -7.82 -8.21
N VAL A 38 8.73 -7.02 -7.76
CA VAL A 38 8.71 -6.41 -6.43
C VAL A 38 7.51 -6.96 -5.67
N SER A 39 7.76 -7.69 -4.58
CA SER A 39 6.68 -8.18 -3.72
C SER A 39 6.07 -7.01 -2.93
N ALA A 40 4.74 -6.90 -2.93
CA ALA A 40 3.98 -5.89 -2.20
C ALA A 40 2.89 -6.55 -1.36
N VAL A 41 2.75 -6.09 -0.12
CA VAL A 41 1.69 -6.50 0.81
C VAL A 41 0.63 -5.42 0.85
N TYR A 42 -0.63 -5.80 0.59
CA TYR A 42 -1.75 -4.86 0.49
C TYR A 42 -3.07 -5.48 0.96
N SER A 43 -4.12 -4.65 1.04
CA SER A 43 -5.50 -5.07 1.32
C SER A 43 -6.42 -4.69 0.16
N LEU A 44 -7.51 -5.45 -0.01
CA LEU A 44 -8.62 -5.10 -0.92
C LEU A 44 -9.68 -4.23 -0.23
N GLU A 45 -9.55 -4.01 1.08
CA GLU A 45 -10.43 -3.10 1.80
C GLU A 45 -10.15 -1.66 1.33
N ASN A 46 -11.18 -1.01 0.80
CA ASN A 46 -11.10 0.41 0.44
C ASN A 46 -10.89 1.28 1.68
N VAL A 47 -10.15 2.37 1.49
CA VAL A 47 -9.89 3.36 2.54
C VAL A 47 -11.20 3.94 3.07
N LYS A 48 -11.30 4.00 4.40
CA LYS A 48 -12.40 4.68 5.11
C LYS A 48 -11.91 6.02 5.63
N TYR A 49 -12.64 7.07 5.32
CA TYR A 49 -12.35 8.44 5.72
C TYR A 49 -13.25 8.86 6.89
N PRO A 50 -12.68 9.52 7.92
CA PRO A 50 -13.47 10.11 8.99
C PRO A 50 -14.37 11.22 8.43
N GLN A 51 -15.58 11.30 8.97
CA GLN A 51 -16.58 12.31 8.64
C GLN A 51 -16.75 13.28 9.80
N ALA A 52 -17.30 14.46 9.53
CA ALA A 52 -17.50 15.51 10.54
C ALA A 52 -18.48 15.10 11.67
N ASP A 53 -19.37 14.14 11.39
CA ASP A 53 -20.32 13.57 12.35
C ASP A 53 -19.71 12.43 13.21
N GLY A 54 -18.42 12.14 13.05
CA GLY A 54 -17.72 11.07 13.76
C GLY A 54 -17.88 9.68 13.13
N SER A 55 -18.67 9.55 12.06
CA SER A 55 -18.76 8.30 11.29
C SER A 55 -17.54 8.11 10.38
N VAL A 56 -17.43 6.93 9.76
CA VAL A 56 -16.42 6.64 8.74
C VAL A 56 -17.09 6.10 7.48
N CYS A 57 -16.68 6.56 6.30
CA CYS A 57 -17.23 6.08 5.03
C CYS A 57 -16.18 6.07 3.91
N GLY A 58 -16.51 5.52 2.73
CA GLY A 58 -15.57 5.41 1.60
C GLY A 58 -15.38 6.71 0.80
N VAL A 59 -16.08 7.79 1.15
CA VAL A 59 -16.03 9.06 0.42
C VAL A 59 -15.05 10.00 1.12
N ARG A 60 -14.03 10.44 0.38
CA ARG A 60 -13.06 11.42 0.86
C ARG A 60 -13.77 12.77 1.05
N PRO A 61 -13.74 13.36 2.26
CA PRO A 61 -14.29 14.70 2.47
C PRO A 61 -13.55 15.73 1.61
N ARG A 62 -14.25 16.77 1.15
CA ARG A 62 -13.61 17.92 0.52
C ARG A 62 -12.98 18.75 1.64
N LEU A 63 -11.68 18.57 1.88
CA LEU A 63 -10.92 19.45 2.76
C LEU A 63 -10.46 20.67 1.97
N ASP A 64 -10.67 21.86 2.53
CA ASP A 64 -10.07 23.10 2.03
C ASP A 64 -8.54 23.03 2.11
N ALA A 65 -7.83 23.80 1.27
CA ALA A 65 -6.38 23.75 1.15
C ALA A 65 -5.64 23.95 2.49
N ASP A 66 -6.20 24.74 3.41
CA ASP A 66 -5.63 25.01 4.73
C ASP A 66 -5.85 23.86 5.74
N ALA A 67 -6.84 22.99 5.52
CA ALA A 67 -7.11 21.87 6.40
C ALA A 67 -6.16 20.68 6.14
N ALA A 68 -5.57 20.59 4.94
CA ALA A 68 -4.57 19.56 4.58
C ALA A 68 -3.20 19.78 5.26
N LEU A 69 -2.95 20.96 5.83
CA LEU A 69 -1.70 21.36 6.49
C LEU A 69 -1.77 21.27 8.03
N LYS A 70 -2.90 20.86 8.60
CA LYS A 70 -3.01 20.64 10.05
C LYS A 70 -2.46 19.26 10.43
N LEU A 71 -1.54 19.25 11.39
CA LEU A 71 -0.99 18.05 12.04
C LEU A 71 -1.99 17.42 13.04
N ASP A 72 -3.28 17.68 12.90
CA ASP A 72 -4.30 17.04 13.71
C ASP A 72 -4.68 15.67 13.11
N CYS A 73 -5.21 14.77 13.96
CA CYS A 73 -5.73 13.49 13.50
C CYS A 73 -7.00 13.64 12.62
N GLY A 74 -7.45 14.86 12.31
CA GLY A 74 -8.68 15.15 11.58
C GLY A 74 -8.50 15.09 10.05
N ALA A 75 -7.32 15.43 9.54
CA ALA A 75 -7.04 15.44 8.11
C ALA A 75 -6.41 14.13 7.58
N GLY A 76 -5.81 13.33 8.46
CA GLY A 76 -5.09 12.10 8.12
C GLY A 76 -5.96 10.83 8.11
N LEU A 77 -5.43 9.76 7.52
CA LEU A 77 -6.02 8.42 7.67
C LEU A 77 -5.63 7.84 9.04
N GLY A 78 -6.61 7.30 9.76
CA GLY A 78 -6.36 6.55 10.99
C GLY A 78 -5.68 5.20 10.72
N ALA A 79 -5.06 4.63 11.76
CA ALA A 79 -4.43 3.32 11.71
C ALA A 79 -4.76 2.52 12.98
N ALA A 80 -4.79 1.19 12.85
CA ALA A 80 -5.03 0.27 13.96
C ALA A 80 -3.90 -0.76 14.04
N THR A 81 -3.36 -0.99 15.24
CA THR A 81 -2.20 -1.85 15.49
C THR A 81 -2.37 -3.26 14.92
N HIS A 82 -3.54 -3.86 15.08
CA HIS A 82 -3.81 -5.21 14.58
C HIS A 82 -3.75 -5.29 13.04
N VAL A 83 -4.11 -4.21 12.34
CA VAL A 83 -4.02 -4.14 10.88
C VAL A 83 -2.57 -3.95 10.44
N THR A 84 -1.89 -2.95 10.98
CA THR A 84 -0.49 -2.66 10.60
C THR A 84 0.45 -3.78 11.01
N GLY A 85 0.22 -4.40 12.16
CA GLY A 85 0.93 -5.60 12.63
C GLY A 85 0.73 -6.80 11.70
N ALA A 86 -0.50 -7.07 11.26
CA ALA A 86 -0.77 -8.15 10.30
C ALA A 86 -0.07 -7.93 8.95
N PHE A 87 -0.01 -6.68 8.47
CA PHE A 87 0.78 -6.32 7.28
C PHE A 87 2.27 -6.59 7.51
N ALA A 88 2.82 -6.18 8.65
CA ALA A 88 4.22 -6.42 9.00
C ALA A 88 4.57 -7.91 9.04
N PHE A 89 3.75 -8.72 9.69
CA PHE A 89 3.96 -10.17 9.74
C PHE A 89 3.91 -10.84 8.36
N ALA A 90 2.99 -10.41 7.49
CA ALA A 90 2.95 -10.90 6.11
C ALA A 90 4.18 -10.49 5.28
N MET A 91 4.71 -9.27 5.49
CA MET A 91 5.96 -8.82 4.86
C MET A 91 7.15 -9.63 5.33
N VAL A 92 7.29 -9.85 6.64
CA VAL A 92 8.39 -10.63 7.22
C VAL A 92 8.35 -12.07 6.74
N ALA A 93 7.18 -12.71 6.71
CA ALA A 93 7.03 -14.07 6.19
C ALA A 93 7.56 -14.19 4.75
N ARG A 94 7.21 -13.22 3.88
CA ARG A 94 7.72 -13.19 2.49
C ARG A 94 9.22 -12.94 2.42
N ALA A 95 9.76 -12.06 3.27
CA ALA A 95 11.19 -11.77 3.30
C ALA A 95 12.01 -13.00 3.71
N VAL A 96 11.58 -13.71 4.75
CA VAL A 96 12.21 -14.95 5.21
C VAL A 96 12.19 -16.01 4.09
N GLU A 97 11.07 -16.18 3.40
CA GLU A 97 10.96 -17.10 2.27
C GLU A 97 11.97 -16.79 1.14
N LEU A 98 12.14 -15.50 0.80
CA LEU A 98 13.09 -15.06 -0.21
C LEU A 98 14.55 -15.33 0.19
N LEU A 99 14.88 -15.10 1.47
CA LEU A 99 16.22 -15.34 2.01
C LEU A 99 16.57 -16.83 2.02
N LEU A 100 15.63 -17.68 2.40
CA LEU A 100 15.82 -19.13 2.41
C LEU A 100 15.99 -19.68 0.99
N ARG A 101 15.16 -19.26 0.03
CA ARG A 101 15.31 -19.66 -1.40
C ARG A 101 16.67 -19.28 -1.98
N LYS A 102 17.21 -18.11 -1.60
CA LYS A 102 18.53 -17.66 -2.07
C LYS A 102 19.65 -18.56 -1.55
N ARG A 103 19.54 -19.06 -0.32
CA ARG A 103 20.51 -19.98 0.28
C ARG A 103 20.56 -21.31 -0.48
N ASP A 104 19.41 -21.85 -0.85
CA ASP A 104 19.33 -23.14 -1.54
C ASP A 104 19.83 -23.07 -3.00
N ALA A 105 19.79 -21.89 -3.63
CA ALA A 105 20.35 -21.66 -4.97
C ALA A 105 21.87 -21.35 -4.98
N SER A 106 22.48 -21.21 -3.81
CA SER A 106 23.93 -20.99 -3.65
C SER A 106 24.65 -22.19 -3.00
N GLN A 107 23.95 -23.32 -2.88
CA GLN A 107 24.49 -24.67 -2.65
C GLN A 107 24.43 -25.46 -3.96
#